data_AF-A0A952TTM0-F1
#
_entry.id   AF-A0A952TTM0-F1
#
_cell.length_a   1.000
_cell.length_b   1.000
_cell.length_c   1.000
_cell.angle_alpha   90.00
_cell.angle_beta   90.00
_cell.angle_gamma   90.00
#
_symmetry.space_group_name_H-M   'P 1'
#
loop_
_entity.id
_entity.type
_entity.pdbx_description
1 polymer ?
#
loop_
_entity_poly.entity_id
_entity_poly.type
_entity_poly.pdbx_seq_one_letter_code
_entity_poly.pdbx_strand_id
1 'polypeptide(L)'
;QARITREFCAAIGITPVKFHDLRATFITNLLARGESLARVMAIVGHSQIKTTNGYLRKAGVDVQGATEKLGYDLPDEVVGAKVLSLR
;
A
#
# COMPACT_ATOMS: atom_id res chain seq x y z
N GLN A 1 7.12 -24.76 12.58
CA GLN A 1 6.03 -24.85 11.57
C GLN A 1 5.19 -26.06 11.88
N ALA A 2 3.87 -25.99 11.68
CA ALA A 2 2.98 -27.13 11.92
C ALA A 2 3.25 -28.28 10.94
N ARG A 3 3.03 -29.52 11.39
CA ARG A 3 3.28 -30.74 10.60
C ARG A 3 2.57 -30.70 9.25
N ILE A 4 1.27 -30.39 9.25
CA ILE A 4 0.43 -30.32 8.04
C ILE A 4 0.96 -29.30 7.04
N THR A 5 1.29 -28.08 7.49
CA THR A 5 1.83 -27.04 6.59
C THR A 5 3.17 -27.45 5.99
N ARG A 6 4.01 -28.15 6.75
CA ARG A 6 5.31 -28.63 6.26
C ARG A 6 5.16 -29.72 5.20
N GLU A 7 4.29 -30.70 5.46
CA GLU A 7 3.96 -31.76 4.50
C GLU A 7 3.37 -31.18 3.22
N PHE A 8 2.45 -30.20 3.34
CA PHE A 8 1.90 -29.50 2.19
C PHE A 8 2.97 -28.75 1.39
N CYS A 9 3.85 -27.97 2.03
CA CYS A 9 4.96 -27.29 1.35
C CYS A 9 5.85 -28.26 0.58
N ALA A 10 6.20 -29.41 1.19
CA ALA A 10 7.00 -30.43 0.54
C ALA A 10 6.29 -31.05 -0.67
N ALA A 11 4.98 -31.33 -0.54
CA ALA A 11 4.17 -31.91 -1.62
C ALA A 11 4.08 -31.00 -2.84
N ILE A 12 4.05 -29.68 -2.66
CA ILE A 12 4.01 -28.70 -3.76
C ILE A 12 5.41 -28.19 -4.18
N GLY A 13 6.48 -28.76 -3.62
CA GLY A 13 7.86 -28.44 -4.00
C GLY A 13 8.36 -27.05 -3.56
N ILE A 14 7.79 -26.47 -2.50
CA ILE A 14 8.23 -25.18 -1.97
C ILE A 14 8.96 -25.31 -0.62
N THR A 15 9.72 -24.28 -0.27
CA THR A 15 10.36 -24.19 1.04
C THR A 15 9.32 -24.14 2.16
N PRO A 16 9.57 -24.79 3.31
CA PRO A 16 8.66 -24.75 4.44
C PRO A 16 8.43 -23.31 4.97
N VAL A 17 7.16 -22.91 5.16
CA VAL A 17 6.77 -21.57 5.66
C VAL A 17 6.35 -21.56 7.14
N LYS A 18 6.77 -20.54 7.89
CA LYS A 18 6.29 -20.31 9.26
C LYS A 18 4.96 -19.56 9.24
N PHE A 19 4.23 -19.61 10.36
CA PHE A 19 2.96 -18.89 10.50
C PHE A 19 3.11 -17.37 10.28
N HIS A 20 4.20 -16.79 10.77
CA HIS A 20 4.50 -15.37 10.58
C HIS A 20 4.80 -15.00 9.13
N ASP A 21 5.25 -15.94 8.28
CA ASP A 21 5.49 -15.69 6.86
C ASP A 21 4.16 -15.50 6.11
N LEU A 22 3.13 -16.27 6.49
CA LEU A 22 1.77 -16.10 5.95
C LEU A 22 1.19 -14.74 6.35
N ARG A 23 1.37 -14.33 7.61
CA ARG A 23 0.93 -13.01 8.10
C ARG A 23 1.68 -11.87 7.38
N ALA A 24 2.99 -12.01 7.19
CA ALA A 24 3.78 -11.04 6.42
C ALA A 24 3.30 -10.91 4.97
N THR A 25 2.98 -12.05 4.33
CA THR A 25 2.46 -12.12 2.97
C THR A 25 1.09 -11.43 2.88
N PHE A 26 0.20 -11.70 3.84
CA PHE A 26 -1.12 -11.07 3.92
C PHE A 26 -1.02 -9.53 4.02
N ILE A 27 -0.16 -9.02 4.92
CA ILE A 27 0.06 -7.58 5.08
C ILE A 27 0.60 -6.96 3.78
N THR A 28 1.62 -7.58 3.20
CA THR A 28 2.28 -7.07 1.99
C THR A 28 1.31 -7.02 0.81
N ASN A 29 0.46 -8.03 0.65
CA ASN A 29 -0.53 -8.08 -0.43
C ASN A 29 -1.64 -7.03 -0.29
N LEU A 30 -2.10 -6.73 0.94
CA LEU A 30 -3.08 -5.67 1.15
C LEU A 30 -2.50 -4.31 0.76
N LEU A 31 -1.29 -4.02 1.22
CA LEU A 31 -0.60 -2.78 0.89
C LEU A 31 -0.37 -2.67 -0.62
N ALA A 32 0.11 -3.74 -1.27
CA ALA A 32 0.36 -3.75 -2.72
C ALA A 32 -0.90 -3.52 -3.56
N ARG A 33 -2.09 -3.83 -3.01
CA ARG A 33 -3.40 -3.56 -3.65
C ARG A 33 -3.96 -2.17 -3.35
N GLY A 34 -3.20 -1.32 -2.66
CA GLY A 34 -3.57 0.06 -2.38
C GLY A 34 -4.40 0.25 -1.10
N GLU A 35 -4.51 -0.76 -0.23
CA GLU A 35 -5.15 -0.55 1.07
C GLU A 35 -4.31 0.36 1.96
N SER A 36 -5.01 1.18 2.76
CA SER A 36 -4.33 2.15 3.62
C SER A 36 -3.58 1.46 4.75
N LEU A 37 -2.40 2.00 5.09
CA LEU A 37 -1.56 1.49 6.17
C LEU A 37 -2.31 1.37 7.50
N ALA A 38 -3.14 2.37 7.82
CA ALA A 38 -3.96 2.39 9.04
C ALA A 38 -4.98 1.25 9.08
N ARG A 39 -5.67 0.97 7.96
CA ARG A 39 -6.65 -0.12 7.88
C ARG A 39 -5.96 -1.48 7.99
N VAL A 40 -4.83 -1.65 7.32
CA VAL A 40 -4.03 -2.87 7.42
C VAL A 40 -3.56 -3.10 8.86
N MET A 41 -3.09 -2.05 9.55
CA MET A 41 -2.70 -2.12 10.97
C MET A 41 -3.85 -2.56 11.88
N ALA A 42 -5.06 -2.03 11.66
CA ALA A 42 -6.25 -2.41 12.43
C ALA A 42 -6.62 -3.89 12.21
N ILE A 43 -6.59 -4.36 10.96
CA ILE A 43 -6.92 -5.77 10.61
C ILE A 43 -5.95 -6.73 11.29
N VAL A 44 -4.65 -6.43 11.28
CA VAL A 44 -3.65 -7.34 11.86
C VAL A 44 -3.42 -7.10 13.35
N GLY A 45 -3.91 -6.00 13.92
CA GLY A 45 -3.73 -5.67 15.34
C GLY A 45 -2.34 -5.13 15.66
N HIS A 46 -1.73 -4.36 14.76
CA HIS A 46 -0.47 -3.66 15.05
C HIS A 46 -0.76 -2.31 15.73
N SER A 47 -0.30 -2.16 16.98
CA SER A 47 -0.39 -0.90 17.72
C SER A 47 0.67 0.12 17.29
N GLN A 48 1.82 -0.34 16.78
CA GLN A 48 2.91 0.52 16.35
C GLN A 48 3.06 0.50 14.82
N ILE A 49 3.24 1.69 14.24
CA ILE A 49 3.45 1.84 12.79
C ILE A 49 4.77 1.20 12.33
N LYS A 50 5.80 1.23 13.20
CA LYS A 50 7.14 0.68 12.95
C LYS A 50 7.09 -0.80 12.57
N THR A 51 6.17 -1.57 13.17
CA THR A 51 5.97 -2.99 12.84
C THR A 51 5.42 -3.21 11.44
N THR A 52 4.70 -2.24 10.87
CA THR A 52 4.07 -2.35 9.55
C THR A 52 4.89 -1.72 8.43
N ASN A 53 5.74 -0.73 8.75
CA ASN A 53 6.59 -0.03 7.78
C ASN A 53 7.51 -0.96 6.97
N GLY A 54 7.97 -2.06 7.56
CA GLY A 54 8.77 -3.05 6.84
C GLY A 54 8.02 -3.72 5.68
N TYR A 55 6.69 -3.83 5.77
CA TYR A 55 5.85 -4.40 4.71
C TYR A 55 5.46 -3.35 3.67
N LEU A 56 5.27 -2.10 4.07
CA LEU A 56 4.99 -0.99 3.14
C LEU A 56 6.09 -0.85 2.09
N ARG A 57 7.35 -0.84 2.53
CA ARG A 57 8.50 -0.81 1.61
C ARG A 57 8.54 -2.02 0.67
N LYS A 58 8.15 -3.21 1.15
CA LYS A 58 8.12 -4.43 0.33
C LYS A 58 6.98 -4.44 -0.68
N ALA A 59 5.89 -3.75 -0.40
CA ALA A 59 4.73 -3.66 -1.27
C ALA A 59 4.96 -2.71 -2.46
N GLY A 60 5.95 -1.81 -2.39
CA GLY A 60 6.39 -1.00 -3.54
C GLY A 60 5.38 0.03 -4.04
N VAL A 61 4.45 0.45 -3.18
CA VAL A 61 3.25 1.25 -3.54
C VAL A 61 3.46 2.77 -3.45
N ASP A 62 4.69 3.23 -3.22
CA ASP A 62 4.90 4.49 -2.48
C ASP A 62 4.50 5.78 -3.20
N VAL A 63 4.22 5.79 -4.51
CA VAL A 63 4.00 7.06 -5.23
C VAL A 63 3.05 7.02 -6.45
N GLN A 64 2.69 5.85 -6.96
CA GLN A 64 1.90 5.78 -8.20
C GLN A 64 0.48 6.31 -7.98
N GLY A 65 0.09 7.33 -8.75
CA GLY A 65 -1.24 7.94 -8.70
C GLY A 65 -1.56 8.72 -7.42
N ALA A 66 -0.55 9.06 -6.61
CA ALA A 66 -0.77 9.80 -5.36
C ALA A 66 -1.35 11.21 -5.61
N THR A 67 -0.92 11.87 -6.68
CA THR A 67 -1.35 13.23 -7.04
C THR A 67 -2.65 13.26 -7.84
N GLU A 68 -3.04 12.16 -8.48
CA GLU A 68 -4.29 12.05 -9.27
C GLU A 68 -5.53 12.27 -8.38
N LYS A 69 -5.43 11.95 -7.09
CA LYS A 69 -6.50 12.12 -6.11
C LYS A 69 -6.67 13.56 -5.61
N LEU A 70 -5.78 14.48 -5.99
CA LEU A 70 -5.88 15.87 -5.55
C LEU A 70 -7.08 16.60 -6.16
N GLY A 71 -7.62 16.09 -7.27
CA GLY A 71 -8.88 16.60 -7.86
C GLY A 71 -8.80 18.07 -8.29
N TYR A 72 -7.60 18.58 -8.56
CA TYR A 72 -7.42 19.91 -9.10
C TYR A 72 -7.78 19.89 -10.58
N ASP A 73 -8.87 20.57 -10.93
CA ASP A 73 -9.16 20.91 -12.31
C ASP A 73 -8.47 22.24 -12.65
N LEU A 74 -7.77 22.26 -13.78
CA LEU A 74 -7.29 23.52 -14.34
C LEU A 74 -8.53 24.31 -14.81
N PRO A 75 -8.66 25.60 -14.46
CA PRO A 75 -9.70 26.43 -15.02
C PRO A 75 -9.56 26.44 -16.55
N ASP A 76 -10.69 26.29 -17.26
CA ASP A 76 -10.74 26.40 -18.72
C ASP A 76 -9.99 27.65 -19.19
N GLU A 77 -9.19 27.51 -20.26
CA GLU A 77 -8.25 28.50 -20.77
C GLU A 77 -8.79 29.94 -20.68
N VAL A 78 -8.18 30.70 -19.76
CA VAL A 78 -7.97 32.15 -19.84
C VAL A 78 -9.21 32.93 -20.31
N VAL A 79 -10.14 33.19 -19.39
CA VAL A 79 -10.89 34.45 -19.43
C VAL A 79 -9.84 35.55 -19.25
N GLY A 80 -9.34 36.07 -20.38
CA GLY A 80 -8.23 37.02 -20.47
C GLY A 80 -8.20 38.02 -19.33
N ALA A 81 -7.12 37.98 -18.55
CA ALA A 81 -6.85 39.00 -17.56
C ALA A 81 -6.88 40.37 -18.25
N LYS A 82 -7.94 41.15 -17.98
CA LYS A 82 -8.11 42.50 -18.51
C LYS A 82 -7.07 43.38 -17.84
N VAL A 83 -5.93 43.60 -18.51
CA VAL A 83 -4.95 44.59 -18.08
C VAL A 83 -5.61 45.97 -18.23
N LEU A 84 -6.07 46.54 -17.13
CA LEU A 84 -6.57 47.91 -17.09
C LEU A 84 -5.39 48.85 -16.89
N SER A 85 -4.98 49.53 -17.97
CA SER A 85 -4.03 50.63 -17.89
C SER A 85 -4.71 51.85 -17.26
N LEU A 86 -4.28 52.24 -16.06
CA LEU A 86 -4.67 53.50 -15.45
C LEU A 86 -3.99 54.65 -16.21
N ARG A 87 -4.79 55.58 -16.74
CA ARG A 87 -4.36 56.88 -17.25
C ARG A 87 -4.64 57.95 -16.21
#